data_AF-T1DFG3-F1
#
_entry.id   AF-T1DFG3-F1
#
_cell.length_a   1.000
_cell.length_b   1.000
_cell.length_c   1.000
_cell.angle_alpha   90.00
_cell.angle_beta   90.00
_cell.angle_gamma   90.00
#
_symmetry.space_group_name_H-M   'P 1'
#
loop_
_entity.id
_entity.type
_entity.pdbx_description
1 polymer ?
#
loop_
_entity_poly.entity_id
_entity_poly.type
_entity_poly.pdbx_seq_one_letter_code
_entity_poly.pdbx_strand_id
1 'polypeptide(L)' 'AIQKELGDLSEEGGGELDELARKIDKAGMPKDVRAKADAELKKLRMMSPMSAEATVVRNYIDWLGRASPRFEHC' A
#
# COMPACT_ATOMS: atom_id res chain seq x y z
N ALA A 1 -5.62 21.63 -3.81
CA ALA A 1 -6.52 20.56 -4.27
C ALA A 1 -6.25 19.32 -3.42
N ILE A 2 -7.16 19.01 -2.51
CA ILE A 2 -7.17 17.75 -1.73
C ILE A 2 -7.44 16.64 -2.75
N GLN A 3 -6.51 15.70 -2.88
CA GLN A 3 -6.55 14.55 -3.79
C GLN A 3 -7.78 13.66 -3.50
N LYS A 4 -8.94 14.11 -3.98
CA LYS A 4 -10.26 13.50 -3.78
C LYS A 4 -10.92 13.39 -5.15
N GLU A 5 -10.30 12.67 -6.08
CA GLU A 5 -10.92 12.26 -7.35
C GLU A 5 -10.00 11.38 -8.21
N LEU A 6 -9.56 10.23 -7.70
CA LEU A 6 -9.21 9.14 -8.61
C LEU A 6 -9.97 7.91 -8.16
N GLY A 7 -11.26 7.99 -8.45
CA GLY A 7 -12.06 6.80 -8.71
C GLY A 7 -11.72 6.23 -10.09
N ASP A 8 -12.28 5.05 -10.27
CA ASP A 8 -12.45 4.31 -11.52
C ASP A 8 -11.28 3.45 -12.03
N LEU A 9 -11.31 2.20 -11.53
CA LEU A 9 -11.51 1.01 -12.36
C LEU A 9 -10.62 0.95 -13.62
N SER A 10 -9.44 0.36 -13.50
CA SER A 10 -8.79 -0.26 -14.66
C SER A 10 -7.99 -1.49 -14.22
N GLU A 11 -8.46 -2.64 -14.71
CA GLU A 11 -7.75 -3.90 -14.90
C GLU A 11 -7.08 -4.51 -13.65
N GLU A 12 -7.86 -5.33 -12.94
CA GLU A 12 -7.58 -6.59 -12.17
C GLU A 12 -6.24 -6.80 -11.42
N GLY A 13 -5.31 -5.85 -11.42
CA GLY A 13 -3.99 -5.91 -10.79
C GLY A 13 -3.33 -4.54 -10.62
N GLY A 14 -3.72 -3.51 -11.39
CA GLY A 14 -3.21 -2.14 -11.23
C GLY A 14 -3.85 -1.37 -10.08
N GLY A 15 -5.17 -1.53 -9.88
CA GLY A 15 -5.93 -0.80 -8.85
C GLY A 15 -5.55 -1.17 -7.41
N GLU A 16 -5.24 -2.44 -7.15
CA GLU A 16 -4.85 -2.90 -5.81
C GLU A 16 -3.53 -2.29 -5.34
N LEU A 17 -2.56 -2.17 -6.25
CA LEU A 17 -1.27 -1.56 -5.96
C LEU A 17 -1.38 -0.06 -5.69
N ASP A 18 -2.26 0.64 -6.43
CA ASP A 18 -2.55 2.04 -6.19
C ASP A 18 -3.25 2.25 -4.84
N GLU A 19 -4.16 1.35 -4.45
CA GLU A 19 -4.77 1.37 -3.11
C GLU A 19 -3.72 1.20 -2.01
N LEU A 20 -2.80 0.24 -2.16
CA LEU A 20 -1.70 0.04 -1.21
C LEU A 20 -0.80 1.28 -1.11
N ALA A 21 -0.48 1.93 -2.23
CA ALA A 21 0.27 3.18 -2.25
C ALA A 21 -0.45 4.29 -1.44
N ARG A 22 -1.77 4.43 -1.65
CA ARG A 22 -2.60 5.38 -0.91
C ARG A 22 -2.67 5.06 0.58
N LYS A 23 -2.76 3.78 0.94
CA LYS A 23 -2.72 3.33 2.34
C LYS A 23 -1.40 3.71 3.00
N ILE A 24 -0.27 3.51 2.32
CA ILE A 24 1.06 3.90 2.82
C ILE A 24 1.12 5.41 3.10
N ASP A 25 0.59 6.22 2.18
CA ASP A 25 0.57 7.67 2.32
C ASP A 25 -0.35 8.15 3.46
N LYS A 26 -1.55 7.56 3.56
CA LYS A 26 -2.53 7.87 4.61
C LYS A 26 -2.15 7.34 6.00
N ALA A 27 -1.37 6.27 6.06
CA ALA A 27 -0.98 5.66 7.32
C ALA A 27 -0.07 6.56 8.16
N GLY A 28 0.54 7.62 7.61
CA GLY A 28 1.39 8.52 8.41
C GLY A 28 2.63 7.81 8.98
N MET A 29 3.20 6.88 8.20
CA MET A 29 4.38 6.11 8.60
C MET A 29 5.62 7.01 8.76
N PRO A 30 6.56 6.69 9.68
CA PRO A 30 7.86 7.35 9.73
C PRO A 30 8.65 7.10 8.44
N LYS A 31 9.55 8.03 8.08
CA LYS A 31 10.29 8.02 6.80
C LYS A 31 10.99 6.69 6.50
N ASP A 32 11.56 6.05 7.51
CA ASP A 32 12.28 4.78 7.37
C ASP A 32 11.34 3.63 6.98
N VAL A 33 10.16 3.57 7.62
CA VAL A 33 9.13 2.55 7.35
C VAL A 33 8.46 2.81 6.00
N ARG A 34 8.16 4.07 5.67
CA ARG A 34 7.60 4.45 4.38
C ARG A 34 8.52 4.07 3.23
N ALA A 35 9.83 4.31 3.37
CA ALA A 35 10.82 3.94 2.36
C ALA A 35 10.87 2.41 2.13
N LYS A 36 10.77 1.61 3.19
CA LYS A 36 10.67 0.15 3.07
C LYS A 36 9.38 -0.30 2.38
N ALA A 37 8.25 0.28 2.77
CA ALA A 37 6.95 -0.04 2.16
C ALA A 37 6.92 0.28 0.66
N ASP A 38 7.48 1.43 0.26
CA ASP A 38 7.59 1.83 -1.15
C ASP A 38 8.51 0.91 -1.96
N ALA A 39 9.65 0.50 -1.38
CA ALA A 39 10.56 -0.43 -2.00
C ALA A 39 9.91 -1.81 -2.25
N GLU A 40 9.16 -2.33 -1.27
CA GLU A 40 8.44 -3.59 -1.41
C GLU A 40 7.27 -3.47 -2.39
N LEU A 41 6.53 -2.36 -2.38
CA LEU A 41 5.46 -2.09 -3.35
C LEU A 41 5.99 -2.05 -4.80
N LYS A 42 7.16 -1.44 -5.01
CA LYS A 42 7.81 -1.39 -6.32
C LYS A 42 8.23 -2.78 -6.80
N LYS A 43 8.72 -3.65 -5.91
CA LYS A 43 9.01 -5.05 -6.22
C LYS A 43 7.73 -5.81 -6.57
N LEU A 44 6.68 -5.64 -5.77
CA LEU A 44 5.38 -6.27 -5.98
C LEU A 44 4.78 -5.91 -7.35
N ARG A 45 4.96 -4.67 -7.81
CA ARG A 45 4.51 -4.21 -9.13
C ARG A 45 5.21 -4.88 -10.31
N MET A 46 6.41 -5.42 -10.09
CA MET A 46 7.15 -6.19 -11.09
C MET A 46 6.91 -7.70 -10.98
N MET A 47 6.22 -8.16 -9.93
CA MET A 47 5.90 -9.56 -9.71
C MET A 47 4.53 -9.90 -10.30
N SER A 48 4.36 -11.15 -10.75
CA SER A 48 3.05 -11.64 -11.20
C SER A 48 2.07 -11.63 -10.03
N PRO A 49 0.88 -11.00 -10.17
CA PRO A 49 -0.06 -10.83 -9.07
C PRO A 49 -0.62 -12.15 -8.53
N MET A 50 -0.57 -13.24 -9.29
CA MET A 50 -1.03 -14.56 -8.84
C MET A 50 0.04 -15.38 -8.11
N SER A 51 1.27 -14.88 -7.96
CA SER A 51 2.33 -15.61 -7.24
C SER A 51 2.07 -15.66 -5.73
N ALA A 52 2.38 -16.79 -5.09
CA ALA A 52 2.30 -16.94 -3.64
C ALA A 52 3.17 -15.92 -2.89
N GLU A 53 4.31 -15.53 -3.48
CA GLU A 53 5.21 -14.50 -2.94
C GLU A 53 4.58 -13.11 -2.98
N ALA A 54 3.82 -12.81 -4.04
CA ALA A 54 3.10 -11.55 -4.17
C ALA A 54 2.06 -11.39 -3.05
N THR A 55 1.37 -12.48 -2.68
CA THR A 55 0.42 -12.48 -1.57
C THR A 55 1.08 -12.18 -0.22
N VAL A 56 2.27 -12.71 0.04
CA VAL A 56 3.00 -12.43 1.29
C VAL A 56 3.39 -10.95 1.36
N VAL A 57 3.93 -10.40 0.28
CA VAL A 57 4.38 -8.99 0.22
C VAL A 57 3.19 -8.04 0.33
N ARG A 58 2.06 -8.32 -0.34
CA ARG A 58 0.81 -7.55 -0.16
C ARG A 58 0.36 -7.49 1.28
N ASN A 59 0.29 -8.65 1.94
CA ASN A 59 -0.14 -8.73 3.33
C ASN A 59 0.82 -7.96 4.25
N TYR A 60 2.12 -7.97 3.96
CA TYR A 60 3.10 -7.17 4.69
C TYR A 60 2.84 -5.66 4.54
N ILE A 61 2.63 -5.19 3.31
CA ILE A 61 2.36 -3.76 3.02
C ILE A 61 1.01 -3.33 3.64
N ASP A 62 -0.03 -4.17 3.53
CA ASP A 62 -1.34 -3.91 4.14
C ASP A 62 -1.24 -3.89 5.67
N TRP A 63 -0.47 -4.80 6.27
CA TRP A 63 -0.21 -4.80 7.71
C TRP A 63 0.50 -3.51 8.14
N LEU A 64 1.54 -3.07 7.42
CA LEU A 64 2.19 -1.79 7.71
C LEU A 64 1.19 -0.63 7.65
N GLY A 65 0.33 -0.61 6.63
CA GLY A 65 -0.72 0.40 6.47
C GLY A 65 -1.74 0.43 7.60
N ARG A 66 -2.07 -0.73 8.20
CA ARG A 66 -2.98 -0.85 9.35
C ARG A 66 -2.31 -0.62 10.69
N ALA A 67 -1.03 -0.98 10.81
CA ALA A 67 -0.28 -0.96 12.05
C ALA A 67 0.12 0.46 12.50
N SER A 68 -0.11 1.48 11.66
CA SER A 68 0.09 2.85 12.11
C SER A 68 -0.83 3.14 13.28
N PRO A 69 -0.27 3.55 14.42
CA PRO A 69 -1.03 3.68 15.64
C PRO A 69 -2.04 4.80 15.44
N ARG A 70 -3.31 4.38 15.32
CA ARG A 70 -4.47 5.16 15.73
C ARG A 70 -4.29 5.47 17.22
N PHE A 71 -3.44 6.44 17.56
CA PHE A 71 -3.51 7.23 18.79
C PHE A 71 -4.71 8.20 18.70
N GLU A 72 -5.85 7.69 18.22
CA GLU A 72 -7.10 8.42 18.00
C GLU A 72 -8.20 7.67 18.75
N HIS A 73 -7.97 7.50 20.05
CA HIS A 73 -8.97 7.45 21.12
C HIS A 73 -8.19 7.30 22.44
N CYS A 74 -7.66 8.42 22.91
CA CYS A 74 -7.74 8.70 24.35
C CYS A 74 -9.12 9.31 24.61
#